data_AF-R8BFJ7-F1
#
_entry.id   AF-R8BFJ7-F1
#
_cell.length_a   1.000
_cell.length_b   1.000
_cell.length_c   1.000
_cell.angle_alpha   90.00
_cell.angle_beta   90.00
_cell.angle_gamma   90.00
#
_symmetry.space_group_name_H-M   'P 1'
#
loop_
_entity.id
_entity.type
_entity.pdbx_description
1 polymer ?
#
loop_
_entity_poly.entity_id
_entity_poly.type
_entity_poly.pdbx_seq_one_letter_code
_entity_poly.pdbx_strand_id
1 'polypeptide(L)'
;MSATAFYVAKMKNLPARYGISRNMQSLLRSLDDHHTGAIDDQQLGRVVRMSPNMRKAVTETIAKLASIMEKEPAEIKDCLALIKNCTEILAAADKDVDVKGFDFMKLPTLIRHDIYCWYLNVFRWHNSGTLIHLNKVQDCACNSHNPSWHTEHRSRVNVNLALACKNVKDEMLPIVYSRYTFYFSCSCEMNRRLAENAMLAEQVRSIKVHWCGPISHEAFKKLGNCPSLKDLHIVISRVTTNWVNKRETVMRLHFQGMRQVRLYDALGLDELCDLGKVLDTVDVLHIQTKQAHRRTDEDKRSLQSLLSHKLLK
;
A
#
# COMPACT_ATOMS: atom_id res chain seq x y z
N MET A 1 24.89 46.50 5.31
CA MET A 1 25.53 46.19 6.60
C MET A 1 24.85 44.96 7.17
N SER A 2 25.51 43.80 7.07
CA SER A 2 24.88 42.51 7.38
C SER A 2 24.49 42.47 8.85
N ALA A 3 23.31 41.91 9.11
CA ALA A 3 22.96 41.53 10.47
C ALA A 3 24.02 40.57 11.01
N THR A 4 24.28 40.61 12.32
CA THR A 4 25.33 39.80 12.94
C THR A 4 25.12 38.33 12.63
N ALA A 5 26.11 37.71 11.98
CA ALA A 5 26.13 36.29 11.66
C ALA A 5 25.89 35.46 12.93
N PHE A 6 25.24 34.30 12.80
CA PHE A 6 24.99 33.37 13.91
C PHE A 6 26.29 32.97 14.61
N TYR A 7 27.41 32.91 13.90
CA TYR A 7 28.74 32.73 14.50
C TYR A 7 29.07 33.79 15.56
N VAL A 8 28.79 35.07 15.27
CA VAL A 8 29.02 36.19 16.22
C VAL A 8 28.06 36.09 17.41
N ALA A 9 26.80 35.73 17.17
CA ALA A 9 25.83 35.49 18.24
C ALA A 9 26.24 34.34 19.15
N LYS A 10 26.84 33.28 18.59
CA LYS A 10 27.38 32.14 19.33
C LYS A 10 28.61 32.52 20.14
N MET A 11 29.53 33.30 19.59
CA MET A 11 30.72 33.78 20.32
C MET A 11 30.36 34.67 21.51
N LYS A 12 29.30 35.48 21.39
CA LYS A 12 28.73 36.27 22.49
C LYS A 12 27.84 35.47 23.45
N ASN A 13 27.70 34.16 23.25
CA ASN A 13 26.84 33.27 24.02
C ASN A 13 25.35 33.70 24.12
N LEU A 14 24.85 34.45 23.12
CA LEU A 14 23.46 34.93 23.08
C LEU A 14 22.41 33.80 23.07
N PRO A 15 22.62 32.65 22.37
CA PRO A 15 21.64 31.58 22.35
C PRO A 15 21.34 30.96 23.72
N ALA A 16 22.36 30.85 24.57
CA ALA A 16 22.20 30.35 25.93
C ALA A 16 21.63 31.42 26.85
N ARG A 17 22.13 32.67 26.75
CA ARG A 17 21.70 33.81 27.56
C ARG A 17 20.21 34.14 27.36
N TYR A 18 19.70 34.02 26.12
CA TYR A 18 18.31 34.34 25.77
C TYR A 18 17.38 33.12 25.68
N GLY A 19 17.87 31.92 26.00
CA GLY A 19 17.06 30.71 25.96
C GLY A 19 16.48 30.41 24.56
N ILE A 20 17.29 30.62 23.51
CA ILE A 20 16.89 30.39 22.11
C ILE A 20 16.79 28.89 21.86
N SER A 21 15.65 28.44 21.31
CA SER A 21 15.38 27.02 21.05
C SER A 21 16.36 26.41 20.02
N ARG A 22 16.57 25.09 20.08
CA ARG A 22 17.43 24.38 19.11
C ARG A 22 16.95 24.55 17.66
N ASN A 23 15.64 24.58 17.46
CA ASN A 23 15.01 24.83 16.15
C ASN A 23 15.41 26.19 15.60
N MET A 24 15.32 27.24 16.42
CA MET A 24 15.72 28.59 16.00
C MET A 24 17.23 28.70 15.77
N GLN A 25 18.05 28.07 16.60
CA GLN A 25 19.50 28.00 16.36
C GLN A 25 19.84 27.32 15.03
N SER A 26 19.08 26.30 14.64
CA SER A 26 19.23 25.67 13.32
C SER A 26 18.85 26.62 12.19
N LEU A 27 17.76 27.38 12.33
CA LEU A 27 17.34 28.36 11.33
C LEU A 27 18.33 29.52 11.17
N LEU A 28 18.92 29.99 12.26
CA LEU A 28 19.97 31.02 12.21
C LEU A 28 21.24 30.53 11.51
N ARG A 29 21.59 29.24 11.64
CA ARG A 29 22.68 28.65 10.84
C ARG A 29 22.31 28.61 9.36
N SER A 30 21.09 28.18 9.03
CA SER A 30 20.62 28.19 7.64
C SER A 30 20.59 29.62 7.06
N LEU A 31 20.32 30.65 7.88
CA LEU A 31 20.42 32.04 7.43
C LEU A 31 21.88 32.45 7.12
N ASP A 32 22.86 32.02 7.92
CA ASP A 32 24.28 32.22 7.60
C ASP A 32 24.68 31.47 6.31
N ASP A 33 24.17 30.24 6.11
CA ASP A 33 24.36 29.47 4.87
C ASP A 33 23.75 30.21 3.66
N HIS A 34 22.64 30.92 3.86
CA HIS A 34 22.02 31.76 2.83
C HIS A 34 22.89 33.00 2.53
N HIS A 35 23.38 33.69 3.54
CA HIS A 35 24.28 34.85 3.36
C HIS A 35 25.61 34.49 2.69
N THR A 36 26.07 33.25 2.86
CA THR A 36 27.26 32.72 2.18
C THR A 36 26.97 32.15 0.79
N GLY A 37 25.70 32.12 0.36
CA GLY A 37 25.27 31.61 -0.95
C GLY A 37 25.24 30.08 -1.06
N ALA A 38 25.36 29.35 0.06
CA ALA A 38 25.31 27.90 0.08
C ALA A 38 23.87 27.36 -0.10
N ILE A 39 22.87 28.14 0.33
CA ILE A 39 21.45 27.83 0.10
C ILE A 39 20.76 29.02 -0.56
N ASP A 40 19.72 28.73 -1.33
CA ASP A 40 18.88 29.74 -1.98
C ASP A 40 17.72 30.20 -1.06
N ASP A 41 17.19 31.40 -1.32
CA ASP A 41 16.04 32.01 -0.65
C ASP A 41 14.86 31.02 -0.57
N GLN A 42 14.61 30.28 -1.65
CA GLN A 42 13.53 29.31 -1.72
C GLN A 42 13.74 28.13 -0.76
N GLN A 43 14.99 27.69 -0.58
CA GLN A 43 15.33 26.59 0.32
C GLN A 43 15.18 27.01 1.78
N LEU A 44 15.69 28.20 2.14
CA LEU A 44 15.51 28.78 3.47
C LEU A 44 14.03 28.93 3.82
N GLY A 45 13.24 29.52 2.91
CA GLY A 45 11.80 29.67 3.09
C GLY A 45 11.05 28.33 3.19
N ARG A 46 11.49 27.29 2.46
CA ARG A 46 10.86 25.97 2.49
C ARG A 46 10.97 25.30 3.87
N VAL A 47 12.11 25.44 4.56
CA VAL A 47 12.30 24.87 5.90
C VAL A 47 11.27 25.42 6.89
N VAL A 48 10.92 26.71 6.77
CA VAL A 48 9.93 27.38 7.61
C VAL A 48 8.50 27.05 7.18
N ARG A 49 8.20 27.05 5.87
CA ARG A 49 6.86 26.75 5.33
C ARG A 49 6.41 25.32 5.62
N MET A 50 7.31 24.35 5.49
CA MET A 50 6.97 22.92 5.58
C MET A 50 6.92 22.41 7.03
N SER A 51 7.40 23.19 8.00
CA SER A 51 7.47 22.76 9.41
C SER A 51 6.81 23.78 10.34
N PRO A 52 5.59 23.48 10.85
CA PRO A 52 4.89 24.33 11.81
C PRO A 52 5.73 24.63 13.06
N ASN A 53 6.54 23.67 13.49
CA ASN A 53 7.43 23.81 14.65
C ASN A 53 8.55 24.83 14.41
N MET A 54 9.07 24.93 13.17
CA MET A 54 10.07 25.92 12.80
C MET A 54 9.46 27.32 12.77
N ARG A 55 8.28 27.48 12.17
CA ARG A 55 7.55 28.77 12.14
C ARG A 55 7.21 29.26 13.55
N LYS A 56 6.75 28.35 14.43
CA LYS A 56 6.48 28.65 15.84
C LYS A 56 7.74 29.08 16.60
N ALA A 57 8.88 28.42 16.33
CA ALA A 57 10.15 28.78 16.99
C ALA A 57 10.59 30.21 16.65
N VAL A 58 10.33 30.69 15.42
CA VAL A 58 10.63 32.07 15.02
C VAL A 58 9.74 33.07 15.77
N THR A 59 8.43 32.85 15.79
CA THR A 59 7.49 33.77 16.46
C THR A 59 7.69 33.81 17.97
N GLU A 60 7.93 32.66 18.62
CA GLU A 60 8.27 32.58 20.03
C GLU A 60 9.59 33.30 20.35
N THR A 61 10.58 33.23 19.46
CA THR A 61 11.86 33.90 19.67
C THR A 61 11.71 35.42 19.54
N ILE A 62 10.94 35.92 18.57
CA ILE A 62 10.62 37.35 18.45
C ILE A 62 9.92 37.86 19.71
N ALA A 63 8.90 37.13 20.19
CA ALA A 63 8.18 37.50 21.41
C ALA A 63 9.10 37.54 22.64
N LYS A 64 9.97 36.54 22.82
CA LYS A 64 10.95 36.50 23.90
C LYS A 64 11.93 37.67 23.85
N LEU A 65 12.47 37.97 22.67
CA LEU A 65 13.42 39.08 22.49
C LEU A 65 12.75 40.44 22.76
N ALA A 66 11.49 40.62 22.35
CA ALA A 66 10.73 41.82 22.66
C ALA A 66 10.54 42.01 24.18
N SER A 67 10.20 40.94 24.91
CA SER A 67 10.08 40.99 26.38
C SER A 67 11.40 41.26 27.12
N ILE A 68 12.54 40.85 26.56
CA ILE A 68 13.88 41.14 27.13
C ILE A 68 14.22 42.62 26.90
N MET A 69 13.93 43.16 25.71
CA MET A 69 14.16 44.58 25.39
C MET A 69 13.39 45.53 26.31
N GLU A 70 12.18 45.15 26.75
CA GLU A 70 11.40 45.94 27.73
C GLU A 70 12.05 45.97 29.12
N LYS A 71 12.77 44.91 29.50
CA LYS A 71 13.36 44.77 30.85
C LYS A 71 14.79 45.29 30.94
N GLU A 72 15.58 45.12 29.88
CA GLU A 72 17.02 45.38 29.87
C GLU A 72 17.43 46.27 28.69
N PRO A 73 17.43 47.61 28.85
CA PRO A 73 17.73 48.54 27.76
C PRO A 73 19.17 48.44 27.25
N ALA A 74 20.09 47.88 28.04
CA ALA A 74 21.48 47.64 27.63
C ALA A 74 21.62 46.59 26.53
N GLU A 75 20.65 45.68 26.39
CA GLU A 75 20.70 44.57 25.44
C GLU A 75 19.94 44.82 24.13
N ILE A 76 19.30 45.98 24.01
CA ILE A 76 18.45 46.36 22.86
C ILE A 76 19.15 46.12 21.52
N LYS A 77 20.46 46.42 21.42
CA LYS A 77 21.23 46.28 20.18
C LYS A 77 21.34 44.83 19.71
N ASP A 78 21.60 43.89 20.62
CA ASP A 78 21.75 42.47 20.28
C ASP A 78 20.38 41.81 20.04
N CYS A 79 19.34 42.21 20.78
CA CYS A 79 17.96 41.76 20.54
C CYS A 79 17.43 42.23 19.18
N LEU A 80 17.63 43.51 18.81
CA LEU A 80 17.23 44.04 17.51
C LEU A 80 17.90 43.31 16.34
N ALA A 81 19.18 42.95 16.50
CA ALA A 81 19.90 42.21 15.46
C ALA A 81 19.32 40.80 15.25
N LEU A 82 18.97 40.10 16.34
CA LEU A 82 18.33 38.78 16.26
C LEU A 82 16.90 38.86 15.72
N ILE A 83 16.12 39.87 16.11
CA ILE A 83 14.78 40.10 15.54
C ILE A 83 14.89 40.34 14.03
N LYS A 84 15.88 41.12 13.59
CA LYS A 84 16.12 41.35 12.16
C LYS A 84 16.40 40.04 11.41
N ASN A 85 17.23 39.16 11.96
CA ASN A 85 17.47 37.83 11.41
C ASN A 85 16.18 36.98 11.35
N CYS A 86 15.37 37.00 12.39
CA CYS A 86 14.07 36.32 12.41
C CYS A 86 13.12 36.85 11.33
N THR A 87 13.06 38.17 11.13
CA THR A 87 12.21 38.79 10.10
C THR A 87 12.71 38.50 8.68
N GLU A 88 14.02 38.36 8.48
CA GLU A 88 14.60 37.99 7.19
C GLU A 88 14.24 36.54 6.82
N ILE A 89 14.31 35.63 7.80
CA ILE A 89 13.85 34.23 7.65
C ILE A 89 12.35 34.18 7.29
N LEU A 90 11.52 35.01 7.92
CA LEU A 90 10.09 35.09 7.60
C LEU A 90 9.85 35.68 6.21
N ALA A 91 10.59 36.71 5.82
CA ALA A 91 10.49 37.30 4.49
C ALA A 91 10.84 36.28 3.37
N ALA A 92 11.88 35.47 3.57
CA ALA A 92 12.18 34.35 2.66
C ALA A 92 11.06 33.29 2.62
N ALA A 93 10.38 33.06 3.75
CA ALA A 93 9.26 32.12 3.85
C ALA A 93 7.96 32.64 3.20
N ASP A 94 7.70 33.94 3.26
CA ASP A 94 6.47 34.56 2.76
C ASP A 94 6.58 35.01 1.29
N LYS A 95 7.75 34.92 0.64
CA LYS A 95 7.88 35.08 -0.83
C LYS A 95 7.03 34.05 -1.56
N ASP A 96 6.24 34.53 -2.53
CA ASP A 96 5.49 33.69 -3.46
C ASP A 96 6.45 32.75 -4.20
N VAL A 97 6.21 31.45 -4.03
CA VAL A 97 7.04 30.43 -4.65
C VAL A 97 6.50 30.22 -6.05
N ASP A 98 7.35 30.37 -7.08
CA ASP A 98 7.08 29.79 -8.39
C ASP A 98 7.08 28.26 -8.18
N VAL A 99 5.90 27.68 -7.95
CA VAL A 99 5.73 26.28 -7.57
C VAL A 99 5.96 25.40 -8.80
N LYS A 100 7.19 25.40 -9.31
CA LYS A 100 7.72 24.23 -10.01
C LYS A 100 7.86 23.15 -8.96
N GLY A 101 6.75 22.43 -8.74
CA GLY A 101 6.72 21.28 -7.84
C GLY A 101 7.86 20.32 -8.15
N PHE A 102 8.25 19.56 -7.14
CA PHE A 102 9.27 18.52 -7.32
C PHE A 102 8.86 17.61 -8.49
N ASP A 103 9.67 17.58 -9.55
CA ASP A 103 9.38 16.82 -10.76
C ASP A 103 9.66 15.34 -10.51
N PHE A 104 8.74 14.70 -9.81
CA PHE A 104 8.84 13.29 -9.41
C PHE A 104 9.11 12.38 -10.61
N MET A 105 8.58 12.71 -11.78
CA MET A 105 8.76 11.92 -12.99
C MET A 105 10.17 12.04 -13.59
N LYS A 106 10.98 13.05 -13.22
CA LYS A 106 12.39 13.13 -13.60
C LYS A 106 13.31 12.23 -12.79
N LEU A 107 12.84 11.71 -11.65
CA LEU A 107 13.64 10.75 -10.86
C LEU A 107 13.87 9.47 -11.67
N PRO A 108 15.02 8.79 -11.54
CA PRO A 108 15.20 7.44 -12.07
C PRO A 108 14.11 6.47 -11.59
N THR A 109 13.69 5.56 -12.46
CA THR A 109 12.61 4.59 -12.18
C THR A 109 12.87 3.76 -10.92
N LEU A 110 14.13 3.41 -10.63
CA LEU A 110 14.50 2.68 -9.40
C LEU A 110 14.15 3.47 -8.13
N ILE A 111 14.45 4.78 -8.11
CA ILE A 111 14.13 5.64 -6.96
C ILE A 111 12.60 5.80 -6.84
N ARG A 112 11.88 5.95 -7.96
CA ARG A 112 10.41 6.01 -7.94
C ARG A 112 9.81 4.72 -7.39
N HIS A 113 10.32 3.57 -7.83
CA HIS A 113 9.93 2.25 -7.33
C HIS A 113 10.11 2.13 -5.81
N ASP A 114 11.25 2.55 -5.28
CA ASP A 114 11.51 2.53 -3.83
C ASP A 114 10.56 3.46 -3.07
N ILE A 115 10.24 4.62 -3.63
CA ILE A 115 9.25 5.55 -3.07
C ILE A 115 7.86 4.90 -3.07
N TYR A 116 7.46 4.21 -4.13
CA TYR A 116 6.18 3.48 -4.16
C TYR A 116 6.14 2.36 -3.12
N CYS A 117 7.20 1.57 -3.02
CA CYS A 117 7.32 0.52 -2.01
C CYS A 117 7.23 1.11 -0.59
N TRP A 118 7.83 2.27 -0.34
CA TRP A 118 7.71 2.98 0.93
C TRP A 118 6.27 3.48 1.18
N TYR A 119 5.65 4.12 0.19
CA TYR A 119 4.27 4.62 0.26
C TYR A 119 3.26 3.51 0.55
N LEU A 120 3.44 2.37 -0.12
CA LEU A 120 2.62 1.16 0.03
C LEU A 120 2.95 0.38 1.30
N ASN A 121 3.89 0.85 2.12
CA ASN A 121 4.42 0.18 3.31
C ASN A 121 4.91 -1.26 3.05
N VAL A 122 5.39 -1.56 1.85
CA VAL A 122 5.83 -2.90 1.42
C VAL A 122 6.94 -3.45 2.32
N PHE A 123 7.83 -2.58 2.82
CA PHE A 123 8.97 -2.96 3.65
C PHE A 123 8.64 -3.22 5.13
N ARG A 124 7.48 -2.79 5.62
CA ARG A 124 7.11 -2.95 7.05
C ARG A 124 6.35 -4.25 7.33
N TRP A 125 5.76 -4.85 6.31
CA TRP A 125 4.93 -6.04 6.45
C TRP A 125 5.63 -7.23 5.79
N HIS A 126 6.14 -8.15 6.61
CA HIS A 126 6.71 -9.42 6.15
C HIS A 126 5.67 -10.34 5.52
N ASN A 127 4.38 -10.12 5.81
CA ASN A 127 3.25 -10.80 5.18
C ASN A 127 2.44 -9.78 4.40
N SER A 128 2.52 -9.84 3.07
CA SER A 128 1.62 -9.11 2.19
C SER A 128 0.18 -9.51 2.52
N GLY A 129 -0.62 -8.58 3.02
CA GLY A 129 -1.98 -8.90 3.44
C GLY A 129 -2.87 -9.38 2.30
N THR A 130 -4.01 -9.96 2.66
CA THR A 130 -5.06 -10.30 1.68
C THR A 130 -5.84 -9.04 1.32
N LEU A 131 -5.88 -8.70 0.02
CA LEU A 131 -6.74 -7.67 -0.54
C LEU A 131 -8.10 -8.26 -0.90
N ILE A 132 -9.16 -7.67 -0.34
CA ILE A 132 -10.54 -8.07 -0.60
C ILE A 132 -11.20 -7.00 -1.46
N HIS A 133 -11.77 -7.39 -2.60
CA HIS A 133 -12.64 -6.50 -3.36
C HIS A 133 -13.94 -6.25 -2.60
N LEU A 134 -14.27 -4.98 -2.38
CA LEU A 134 -15.43 -4.58 -1.56
C LEU A 134 -16.78 -4.74 -2.28
N ASN A 135 -16.78 -4.77 -3.62
CA ASN A 135 -18.00 -4.74 -4.41
C ASN A 135 -18.24 -6.09 -5.08
N LYS A 136 -19.29 -6.80 -4.63
CA LYS A 136 -19.77 -8.01 -5.30
C LYS A 136 -20.21 -7.67 -6.72
N VAL A 137 -19.89 -8.56 -7.64
CA VAL A 137 -20.40 -8.53 -9.01
C VAL A 137 -21.93 -8.69 -8.99
N GLN A 138 -22.66 -7.72 -9.59
CA GLN A 138 -24.12 -7.66 -9.55
C GLN A 138 -24.82 -8.88 -10.20
N ASP A 139 -24.19 -9.53 -11.18
CA ASP A 139 -24.80 -10.64 -11.93
C ASP A 139 -24.39 -12.05 -11.44
N CYS A 140 -23.70 -12.15 -10.31
CA CYS A 140 -23.24 -13.43 -9.81
C CYS A 140 -24.24 -14.06 -8.83
N ALA A 141 -24.83 -15.19 -9.24
CA ALA A 141 -25.72 -16.01 -8.43
C ALA A 141 -25.01 -16.79 -7.30
N CYS A 142 -23.67 -16.73 -7.21
CA CYS A 142 -22.95 -17.35 -6.09
C CYS A 142 -23.26 -16.60 -4.79
N ASN A 143 -23.48 -17.35 -3.70
CA ASN A 143 -23.62 -16.75 -2.38
C ASN A 143 -22.34 -16.02 -2.03
N SER A 144 -22.45 -14.76 -1.57
CA SER A 144 -21.30 -14.02 -1.08
C SER A 144 -20.84 -14.68 0.21
N HIS A 145 -19.81 -15.51 0.11
CA HIS A 145 -19.05 -15.93 1.28
C HIS A 145 -18.09 -14.79 1.62
N ASN A 146 -18.63 -13.77 2.27
CA ASN A 146 -17.78 -12.79 2.92
C ASN A 146 -16.98 -13.54 3.99
N PRO A 147 -15.63 -13.43 3.99
CA PRO A 147 -14.86 -13.92 5.11
C PRO A 147 -15.45 -13.31 6.37
N SER A 148 -15.66 -14.12 7.40
CA SER A 148 -16.19 -13.67 8.69
C SER A 148 -15.48 -12.38 9.08
N TRP A 149 -16.25 -11.37 9.43
CA TRP A 149 -15.82 -9.98 9.67
C TRP A 149 -14.68 -9.80 10.70
N HIS A 150 -14.19 -10.89 11.29
CA HIS A 150 -13.28 -10.92 12.44
C HIS A 150 -11.91 -11.55 12.17
N THR A 151 -11.61 -12.19 11.03
CA THR A 151 -10.40 -13.05 10.93
C THR A 151 -9.39 -12.73 9.84
N GLU A 152 -9.58 -11.71 9.01
CA GLU A 152 -8.52 -11.28 8.09
C GLU A 152 -8.36 -9.78 8.21
N HIS A 153 -7.21 -9.36 8.76
CA HIS A 153 -6.76 -7.97 8.80
C HIS A 153 -6.99 -7.36 7.42
N ARG A 154 -8.07 -6.55 7.28
CA ARG A 154 -8.35 -5.81 6.05
C ARG A 154 -7.15 -4.90 5.81
N SER A 155 -6.22 -5.36 5.01
CA SER A 155 -5.09 -4.57 4.60
C SER A 155 -5.64 -3.56 3.59
N ARG A 156 -6.05 -2.40 4.10
CA ARG A 156 -6.45 -1.28 3.24
C ARG A 156 -5.18 -0.67 2.69
N VAL A 157 -4.80 -1.13 1.51
CA VAL A 157 -3.71 -0.53 0.77
C VAL A 157 -4.22 0.77 0.17
N ASN A 158 -3.62 1.88 0.57
CA ASN A 158 -3.92 3.17 -0.04
C ASN A 158 -3.30 3.19 -1.45
N VAL A 159 -4.14 3.16 -2.48
CA VAL A 159 -3.73 3.23 -3.88
C VAL A 159 -4.10 4.57 -4.52
N ASN A 160 -4.44 5.60 -3.73
CA ASN A 160 -4.87 6.90 -4.24
C ASN A 160 -3.81 7.56 -5.11
N LEU A 161 -2.52 7.31 -4.84
CA LEU A 161 -1.43 7.82 -5.65
C LEU A 161 -1.49 7.34 -7.11
N ALA A 162 -2.00 6.12 -7.36
CA ALA A 162 -2.22 5.59 -8.71
C ALA A 162 -3.30 6.36 -9.48
N LEU A 163 -4.11 7.20 -8.82
CA LEU A 163 -5.11 8.06 -9.48
C LEU A 163 -4.52 9.39 -9.94
N ALA A 164 -3.29 9.73 -9.52
CA ALA A 164 -2.69 11.04 -9.83
C ALA A 164 -2.37 11.20 -11.32
N CYS A 165 -1.76 10.19 -11.94
CA CYS A 165 -1.52 10.18 -13.38
C CYS A 165 -1.29 8.75 -13.91
N LYS A 166 -1.37 8.58 -15.23
CA LYS A 166 -1.20 7.28 -15.90
C LYS A 166 0.18 6.65 -15.63
N ASN A 167 1.26 7.41 -15.72
CA ASN A 167 2.61 6.85 -15.50
C ASN A 167 2.77 6.31 -14.08
N VAL A 168 2.27 7.04 -13.08
CA VAL A 168 2.29 6.58 -11.69
C VAL A 168 1.43 5.34 -11.50
N LYS A 169 0.24 5.29 -12.13
CA LYS A 169 -0.61 4.10 -12.13
C LYS A 169 0.12 2.88 -12.67
N ASP A 170 0.74 3.03 -13.85
CA ASP A 170 1.37 1.95 -14.59
C ASP A 170 2.64 1.42 -13.87
N GLU A 171 3.32 2.25 -13.08
CA GLU A 171 4.47 1.82 -12.27
C GLU A 171 4.07 1.27 -10.89
N MET A 172 3.05 1.84 -10.25
CA MET A 172 2.68 1.52 -8.87
C MET A 172 1.80 0.27 -8.76
N LEU A 173 0.83 0.08 -9.65
CA LEU A 173 -0.10 -1.05 -9.57
C LEU A 173 0.57 -2.42 -9.73
N PRO A 174 1.57 -2.61 -10.62
CA PRO A 174 2.32 -3.87 -10.67
C PRO A 174 2.96 -4.27 -9.33
N ILE A 175 3.44 -3.29 -8.54
CA ILE A 175 3.97 -3.55 -7.19
C ILE A 175 2.87 -4.08 -6.28
N VAL A 176 1.66 -3.52 -6.36
CA VAL A 176 0.51 -4.00 -5.57
C VAL A 176 0.10 -5.42 -6.01
N TYR A 177 -0.02 -5.66 -7.31
CA TYR A 177 -0.48 -6.95 -7.86
C TYR A 177 0.52 -8.10 -7.63
N SER A 178 1.82 -7.79 -7.66
CA SER A 178 2.87 -8.77 -7.40
C SER A 178 3.10 -9.05 -5.92
N ARG A 179 2.75 -8.11 -5.03
CA ARG A 179 3.02 -8.23 -3.59
C ARG A 179 1.88 -8.87 -2.83
N TYR A 180 0.65 -8.41 -3.03
CA TYR A 180 -0.50 -8.78 -2.19
C TYR A 180 -1.27 -10.00 -2.71
N THR A 181 -1.92 -10.74 -1.82
CA THR A 181 -2.82 -11.84 -2.19
C THR A 181 -4.21 -11.31 -2.49
N PHE A 182 -4.73 -11.56 -3.69
CA PHE A 182 -6.06 -11.11 -4.10
C PHE A 182 -7.13 -12.13 -3.74
N TYR A 183 -8.07 -11.74 -2.88
CA TYR A 183 -9.20 -12.57 -2.50
C TYR A 183 -10.42 -12.35 -3.39
N PHE A 184 -10.95 -13.44 -3.92
CA PHE A 184 -12.22 -13.47 -4.66
C PHE A 184 -13.24 -14.35 -3.92
N SER A 185 -14.46 -13.81 -3.78
CA SER A 185 -15.53 -14.50 -3.05
C SER A 185 -16.11 -15.71 -3.79
N CYS A 186 -15.86 -15.81 -5.10
CA CYS A 186 -16.21 -16.95 -5.93
C CYS A 186 -15.38 -16.98 -7.22
N SER A 187 -15.36 -18.12 -7.91
CA SER A 187 -14.66 -18.26 -9.21
C SER A 187 -15.25 -17.36 -10.30
N CYS A 188 -16.55 -17.07 -10.24
CA CYS A 188 -17.21 -16.18 -11.20
C CYS A 188 -16.69 -14.74 -11.11
N GLU A 189 -16.56 -14.23 -9.88
CA GLU A 189 -16.00 -12.90 -9.64
C GLU A 189 -14.57 -12.84 -10.11
N MET A 190 -13.75 -13.84 -9.77
CA MET A 190 -12.37 -13.94 -10.24
C MET A 190 -12.28 -13.88 -11.77
N ASN A 191 -13.07 -14.70 -12.48
CA ASN A 191 -13.06 -14.72 -13.95
C ASN A 191 -13.38 -13.35 -14.57
N ARG A 192 -14.42 -12.68 -14.04
CA ARG A 192 -14.83 -11.35 -14.53
C ARG A 192 -13.75 -10.30 -14.25
N ARG A 193 -13.20 -10.26 -13.04
CA ARG A 193 -12.17 -9.27 -12.67
C ARG A 193 -10.89 -9.42 -13.47
N LEU A 194 -10.46 -10.66 -13.71
CA LEU A 194 -9.33 -10.96 -14.58
C LEU A 194 -9.66 -10.67 -16.07
N ALA A 195 -10.94 -10.58 -16.46
CA ALA A 195 -11.34 -10.14 -17.80
C ALA A 195 -11.29 -8.62 -17.97
N GLU A 196 -11.79 -7.90 -16.97
CA GLU A 196 -11.93 -6.45 -17.02
C GLU A 196 -10.60 -5.73 -16.81
N ASN A 197 -9.65 -6.35 -16.09
CA ASN A 197 -8.39 -5.71 -15.72
C ASN A 197 -7.19 -6.53 -16.22
N ALA A 198 -6.70 -6.19 -17.41
CA ALA A 198 -5.53 -6.81 -18.03
C ALA A 198 -4.27 -6.70 -17.16
N MET A 199 -4.03 -5.54 -16.55
CA MET A 199 -2.86 -5.33 -15.68
C MET A 199 -2.88 -6.23 -14.44
N LEU A 200 -4.06 -6.46 -13.86
CA LEU A 200 -4.21 -7.44 -12.78
C LEU A 200 -3.91 -8.85 -13.30
N ALA A 201 -4.48 -9.25 -14.43
CA ALA A 201 -4.25 -10.59 -14.99
C ALA A 201 -2.77 -10.85 -15.34
N GLU A 202 -2.04 -9.84 -15.80
CA GLU A 202 -0.62 -9.95 -16.14
C GLU A 202 0.30 -9.98 -14.92
N GLN A 203 0.01 -9.17 -13.89
CA GLN A 203 0.95 -8.90 -12.79
C GLN A 203 0.58 -9.60 -11.47
N VAL A 204 -0.60 -10.23 -11.38
CA VAL A 204 -1.03 -10.91 -10.15
C VAL A 204 -0.14 -12.10 -9.85
N ARG A 205 0.40 -12.14 -8.62
CA ARG A 205 1.28 -13.23 -8.17
C ARG A 205 0.59 -14.23 -7.26
N SER A 206 -0.30 -13.76 -6.40
CA SER A 206 -0.97 -14.59 -5.39
C SER A 206 -2.47 -14.37 -5.40
N ILE A 207 -3.24 -15.46 -5.49
CA ILE A 207 -4.71 -15.43 -5.50
C ILE A 207 -5.25 -16.36 -4.42
N LYS A 208 -6.30 -15.91 -3.74
CA LYS A 208 -7.14 -16.72 -2.87
C LYS A 208 -8.57 -16.69 -3.39
N VAL A 209 -9.14 -17.84 -3.69
CA VAL A 209 -10.49 -17.90 -4.28
C VAL A 209 -11.33 -18.97 -3.61
N HIS A 210 -12.59 -18.64 -3.35
CA HIS A 210 -13.57 -19.64 -2.94
C HIS A 210 -14.09 -20.39 -4.17
N TRP A 211 -13.80 -21.69 -4.21
CA TRP A 211 -14.16 -22.54 -5.33
C TRP A 211 -15.65 -22.84 -5.33
N CYS A 212 -16.36 -22.08 -6.15
CA CYS A 212 -17.79 -22.22 -6.42
C CYS A 212 -18.20 -21.50 -7.72
N GLY A 213 -19.42 -21.79 -8.18
CA GLY A 213 -20.06 -21.13 -9.32
C GLY A 213 -20.06 -21.94 -10.61
N PRO A 214 -20.96 -21.59 -11.56
CA PRO A 214 -21.15 -22.34 -12.80
C PRO A 214 -20.01 -22.24 -13.81
N ILE A 215 -19.12 -21.26 -13.66
CA ILE A 215 -18.01 -21.00 -14.59
C ILE A 215 -16.64 -21.19 -13.93
N SER A 216 -16.55 -22.03 -12.91
CA SER A 216 -15.27 -22.33 -12.22
C SER A 216 -14.20 -22.88 -13.17
N HIS A 217 -14.57 -23.76 -14.10
CA HIS A 217 -13.67 -24.30 -15.11
C HIS A 217 -13.06 -23.21 -16.01
N GLU A 218 -13.88 -22.27 -16.51
CA GLU A 218 -13.37 -21.12 -17.30
C GLU A 218 -12.46 -20.22 -16.46
N ALA A 219 -12.85 -19.97 -15.21
CA ALA A 219 -12.07 -19.15 -14.29
C ALA A 219 -10.67 -19.73 -14.06
N PHE A 220 -10.58 -21.05 -13.87
CA PHE A 220 -9.29 -21.73 -13.69
C PHE A 220 -8.49 -21.83 -14.99
N LYS A 221 -9.11 -22.02 -16.17
CA LYS A 221 -8.39 -21.87 -17.45
C LYS A 221 -7.76 -20.50 -17.58
N LYS A 222 -8.48 -19.46 -17.15
CA LYS A 222 -7.99 -18.09 -17.20
C LYS A 222 -6.81 -17.84 -16.26
N LEU A 223 -6.79 -18.47 -15.08
CA LEU A 223 -5.61 -18.45 -14.22
C LEU A 223 -4.37 -19.02 -14.90
N GLY A 224 -4.54 -20.03 -15.76
CA GLY A 224 -3.44 -20.60 -16.55
C GLY A 224 -2.84 -19.62 -17.55
N ASN A 225 -3.56 -18.55 -17.88
CA ASN A 225 -3.09 -17.48 -18.75
C ASN A 225 -2.47 -16.29 -17.98
N CYS A 226 -2.38 -16.36 -16.65
CA CYS A 226 -1.75 -15.33 -15.83
C CYS A 226 -0.25 -15.62 -15.69
N PRO A 227 0.65 -14.88 -16.37
CA PRO A 227 2.07 -15.24 -16.48
C PRO A 227 2.85 -15.07 -15.17
N SER A 228 2.42 -14.18 -14.28
CA SER A 228 3.10 -13.88 -13.01
C SER A 228 2.56 -14.70 -11.83
N LEU A 229 1.52 -15.50 -12.04
CA LEU A 229 0.82 -16.22 -10.98
C LEU A 229 1.71 -17.37 -10.46
N LYS A 230 1.95 -17.36 -9.15
CA LYS A 230 2.82 -18.34 -8.46
C LYS A 230 2.12 -19.05 -7.32
N ASP A 231 1.26 -18.33 -6.60
CA ASP A 231 0.64 -18.83 -5.37
C ASP A 231 -0.89 -18.85 -5.49
N LEU A 232 -1.50 -20.01 -5.23
CA LEU A 232 -2.95 -20.19 -5.30
C LEU A 232 -3.52 -20.83 -4.03
N HIS A 233 -4.38 -20.09 -3.34
CA HIS A 233 -5.13 -20.58 -2.17
C HIS A 233 -6.58 -20.89 -2.56
N ILE A 234 -6.92 -22.17 -2.64
CA ILE A 234 -8.27 -22.64 -2.95
C ILE A 234 -9.05 -22.86 -1.67
N VAL A 235 -10.11 -22.07 -1.47
CA VAL A 235 -11.05 -22.28 -0.36
C VAL A 235 -12.13 -23.26 -0.81
N ILE A 236 -12.36 -24.33 -0.06
CA ILE A 236 -13.42 -25.32 -0.31
C ILE A 236 -14.54 -25.25 0.74
N SER A 237 -15.76 -25.55 0.30
CA SER A 237 -16.93 -25.64 1.18
C SER A 237 -17.97 -26.63 0.64
N ARG A 238 -19.12 -26.75 1.30
CA ARG A 238 -20.22 -27.58 0.79
C ARG A 238 -20.69 -27.17 -0.60
N VAL A 239 -20.67 -25.88 -0.94
CA VAL A 239 -21.17 -25.39 -2.23
C VAL A 239 -20.22 -25.66 -3.40
N THR A 240 -18.98 -26.10 -3.14
CA THR A 240 -17.99 -26.40 -4.18
C THR A 240 -18.48 -27.48 -5.15
N THR A 241 -19.30 -28.43 -4.70
CA THR A 241 -19.86 -29.48 -5.57
C THR A 241 -21.31 -29.21 -5.97
N ASN A 242 -21.83 -27.99 -5.80
CA ASN A 242 -23.14 -27.63 -6.35
C ASN A 242 -23.13 -27.70 -7.88
N TRP A 243 -21.96 -27.38 -8.46
CA TRP A 243 -21.68 -27.47 -9.88
C TRP A 243 -20.71 -28.61 -10.10
N VAL A 244 -21.08 -29.54 -10.98
CA VAL A 244 -20.34 -30.79 -11.20
C VAL A 244 -19.81 -30.87 -12.62
N ASN A 245 -18.78 -31.69 -12.81
CA ASN A 245 -18.19 -31.93 -14.11
C ASN A 245 -19.13 -32.75 -15.02
N LYS A 246 -18.80 -32.82 -16.32
CA LYS A 246 -19.61 -33.52 -17.33
C LYS A 246 -19.82 -35.00 -16.98
N ARG A 247 -18.79 -35.65 -16.43
CA ARG A 247 -18.83 -37.08 -16.04
C ARG A 247 -19.91 -37.34 -15.00
N GLU A 248 -19.94 -36.53 -13.94
CA GLU A 248 -20.91 -36.65 -12.85
C GLU A 248 -22.33 -36.28 -13.31
N THR A 249 -22.48 -35.30 -14.20
CA THR A 249 -23.78 -35.00 -14.83
C THR A 249 -24.35 -36.23 -15.54
N VAL A 250 -23.53 -36.94 -16.32
CA VAL A 250 -23.93 -38.18 -17.00
C VAL A 250 -24.24 -39.29 -15.98
N MET A 251 -23.41 -39.46 -14.96
CA MET A 251 -23.65 -40.45 -13.89
C MET A 251 -25.01 -40.24 -13.22
N ARG A 252 -25.40 -39.00 -12.93
CA ARG A 252 -26.70 -38.69 -12.32
C ARG A 252 -27.91 -38.98 -13.20
N LEU A 253 -27.76 -38.88 -14.52
CA LEU A 253 -28.82 -39.21 -15.46
C LEU A 253 -29.13 -40.72 -15.43
N HIS A 254 -28.10 -41.56 -15.27
CA HIS A 254 -28.23 -43.01 -15.32
C HIS A 254 -28.38 -43.69 -13.95
N PHE A 255 -27.82 -43.11 -12.89
CA PHE A 255 -27.81 -43.67 -11.54
C PHE A 255 -28.52 -42.72 -10.56
N GLN A 256 -29.82 -42.90 -10.39
CA GLN A 256 -30.61 -42.15 -9.40
C GLN A 256 -30.32 -42.70 -8.00
N GLY A 257 -29.96 -41.82 -7.04
CA GLY A 257 -29.74 -42.20 -5.63
C GLY A 257 -28.29 -42.11 -5.11
N MET A 258 -27.41 -41.35 -5.77
CA MET A 258 -26.02 -41.20 -5.34
C MET A 258 -25.87 -40.51 -3.98
N ARG A 259 -24.93 -41.03 -3.17
CA ARG A 259 -24.37 -40.41 -1.95
C ARG A 259 -23.81 -39.01 -2.24
N GLN A 260 -23.48 -38.26 -1.18
CA GLN A 260 -22.88 -36.93 -1.28
C GLN A 260 -21.80 -36.86 -2.38
N VAL A 261 -21.91 -35.83 -3.20
CA VAL A 261 -21.01 -35.56 -4.33
C VAL A 261 -19.59 -35.39 -3.83
N ARG A 262 -18.67 -36.14 -4.43
CA ARG A 262 -17.25 -36.09 -4.10
C ARG A 262 -16.64 -34.79 -4.61
N LEU A 263 -15.59 -34.33 -3.94
CA LEU A 263 -14.88 -33.13 -4.38
C LEU A 263 -14.21 -33.33 -5.75
N TYR A 264 -13.88 -34.58 -6.10
CA TYR A 264 -13.32 -34.97 -7.39
C TYR A 264 -14.27 -34.75 -8.58
N ASP A 265 -15.55 -34.57 -8.31
CA ASP A 265 -16.58 -34.37 -9.32
C ASP A 265 -17.00 -32.90 -9.43
N ALA A 266 -16.36 -32.01 -8.66
CA ALA A 266 -16.60 -30.57 -8.74
C ALA A 266 -16.15 -30.00 -10.08
N LEU A 267 -16.93 -29.06 -10.60
CA LEU A 267 -16.61 -28.37 -11.86
C LEU A 267 -15.32 -27.55 -11.71
N GLY A 268 -14.39 -27.72 -12.66
CA GLY A 268 -13.10 -26.99 -12.67
C GLY A 268 -11.92 -27.75 -12.08
N LEU A 269 -12.12 -28.97 -11.56
CA LEU A 269 -11.01 -29.74 -10.97
C LEU A 269 -9.91 -30.06 -11.99
N ASP A 270 -10.30 -30.45 -13.21
CA ASP A 270 -9.35 -30.83 -14.25
C ASP A 270 -8.46 -29.64 -14.61
N GLU A 271 -9.09 -28.48 -14.83
CA GLU A 271 -8.39 -27.21 -15.06
C GLU A 271 -7.49 -26.82 -13.89
N LEU A 272 -7.94 -27.02 -12.65
CA LEU A 272 -7.14 -26.76 -11.45
C LEU A 272 -5.91 -27.67 -11.37
N CYS A 273 -6.03 -28.93 -11.80
CA CYS A 273 -4.91 -29.86 -11.88
C CYS A 273 -3.90 -29.46 -12.97
N ASP A 274 -4.38 -28.88 -14.07
CA ASP A 274 -3.52 -28.39 -15.16
C ASP A 274 -2.71 -27.14 -14.76
N LEU A 275 -3.22 -26.35 -13.80
CA LEU A 275 -2.49 -25.21 -13.22
C LEU A 275 -1.23 -25.62 -12.45
N GLY A 276 -1.09 -26.88 -12.06
CA GLY A 276 0.09 -27.38 -11.34
C GLY A 276 1.41 -27.12 -12.09
N LYS A 277 1.36 -26.95 -13.41
CA LYS A 277 2.55 -26.64 -14.24
C LYS A 277 3.01 -25.19 -14.17
N VAL A 278 2.13 -24.28 -13.75
CA VAL A 278 2.35 -22.83 -13.75
C VAL A 278 2.66 -22.31 -12.34
N LEU A 279 2.13 -22.98 -11.32
CA LEU A 279 2.18 -22.52 -9.94
C LEU A 279 3.43 -23.03 -9.20
N ASP A 280 3.97 -22.19 -8.32
CA ASP A 280 5.01 -22.58 -7.36
C ASP A 280 4.37 -23.22 -6.12
N THR A 281 3.25 -22.66 -5.64
CA THR A 281 2.56 -23.11 -4.44
C THR A 281 1.04 -23.18 -4.61
N VAL A 282 0.43 -24.23 -4.04
CA VAL A 282 -1.03 -24.40 -3.98
C VAL A 282 -1.42 -24.85 -2.59
N ASP A 283 -2.34 -24.11 -1.97
CA ASP A 283 -2.90 -24.41 -0.66
C ASP A 283 -4.41 -24.57 -0.72
N VAL A 284 -4.91 -25.62 -0.08
CA VAL A 284 -6.34 -25.89 0.06
C VAL A 284 -6.75 -25.50 1.48
N LEU A 285 -7.71 -24.60 1.57
CA LEU A 285 -8.23 -24.05 2.83
C LEU A 285 -9.71 -24.39 2.98
N HIS A 286 -10.17 -24.53 4.22
CA HIS A 286 -11.61 -24.55 4.48
C HIS A 286 -12.17 -23.14 4.60
N ILE A 287 -13.44 -22.99 4.25
CA ILE A 287 -14.18 -21.78 4.59
C ILE A 287 -14.14 -21.54 6.12
N GLN A 288 -13.81 -20.32 6.54
CA GLN A 288 -13.68 -19.96 7.95
C GLN A 288 -15.03 -19.83 8.69
N THR A 289 -16.16 -19.94 7.98
CA THR A 289 -17.51 -19.87 8.53
C THR A 289 -17.87 -21.10 9.38
N LYS A 290 -19.09 -21.11 9.93
CA LYS A 290 -19.64 -22.20 10.76
C LYS A 290 -19.31 -23.58 10.18
N GLN A 291 -18.98 -24.55 11.04
CA GLN A 291 -18.65 -25.93 10.66
C GLN A 291 -19.67 -26.56 9.69
N ALA A 292 -20.95 -26.18 9.77
CA ALA A 292 -22.00 -26.64 8.87
C ALA A 292 -21.73 -26.36 7.36
N HIS A 293 -20.88 -25.40 7.01
CA HIS A 293 -20.50 -25.14 5.61
C HIS A 293 -19.17 -25.79 5.20
N ARG A 294 -18.44 -26.37 6.16
CA ARG A 294 -17.17 -27.04 5.89
C ARG A 294 -17.40 -28.44 5.30
N ARG A 295 -16.42 -28.87 4.51
CA ARG A 295 -16.24 -30.25 4.07
C ARG A 295 -15.48 -31.03 5.14
N THR A 296 -15.24 -32.32 4.91
CA THR A 296 -14.40 -33.12 5.81
C THR A 296 -12.93 -32.69 5.67
N ASP A 297 -12.14 -32.86 6.73
CA ASP A 297 -10.70 -32.61 6.67
C ASP A 297 -9.99 -33.62 5.75
N GLU A 298 -10.58 -34.80 5.56
CA GLU A 298 -10.12 -35.80 4.60
C GLU A 298 -10.24 -35.29 3.16
N ASP A 299 -11.37 -34.68 2.78
CA ASP A 299 -11.53 -34.04 1.46
C ASP A 299 -10.45 -32.98 1.23
N LYS A 300 -10.19 -32.14 2.25
CA LYS A 300 -9.16 -31.10 2.19
C LYS A 300 -7.77 -31.69 1.97
N ARG A 301 -7.37 -32.67 2.80
CA ARG A 301 -6.03 -33.29 2.71
C ARG A 301 -5.86 -34.04 1.38
N SER A 302 -6.91 -34.72 0.92
CA SER A 302 -6.89 -35.47 -0.34
C SER A 302 -6.72 -34.53 -1.54
N LEU A 303 -7.44 -33.40 -1.56
CA LEU A 303 -7.27 -32.39 -2.60
C LEU A 303 -5.89 -31.71 -2.52
N GLN A 304 -5.43 -31.37 -1.31
CA GLN A 304 -4.10 -30.80 -1.10
C GLN A 304 -3.03 -31.73 -1.68
N SER A 305 -3.07 -33.02 -1.31
CA SER A 305 -2.11 -34.00 -1.80
C SER A 305 -2.16 -34.17 -3.33
N LEU A 306 -3.36 -34.14 -3.92
CA LEU A 306 -3.53 -34.24 -5.37
C LEU A 306 -2.86 -33.05 -6.07
N LEU A 307 -3.15 -31.82 -5.62
CA LEU A 307 -2.64 -30.61 -6.25
C LEU A 307 -1.13 -30.45 -6.01
N SER A 308 -0.63 -30.74 -4.81
CA SER A 308 0.80 -30.69 -4.53
C SER A 308 1.59 -31.72 -5.34
N HIS A 309 1.04 -32.91 -5.58
CA HIS A 309 1.67 -33.89 -6.47
C HIS A 309 1.72 -33.42 -7.94
N LYS A 310 0.75 -32.60 -8.37
CA LYS A 310 0.73 -32.00 -9.71
C LYS A 310 1.71 -30.83 -9.86
N LEU A 311 2.16 -30.20 -8.77
CA LEU A 311 3.21 -29.16 -8.80
C LEU A 311 4.61 -29.75 -9.05
N LEU A 312 4.83 -31.03 -8.72
CA LEU A 312 6.13 -31.71 -8.87
C LEU A 312 6.36 -32.29 -10.28
N LYS A 313 5.39 -32.18 -11.18
CA LYS A 313 5.41 -32.79 -12.52
C LYS A 313 5.39 -31.75 -13.62
#